data_AF-A0A6G6IS14-F1
#
_entry.id   AF-A0A6G6IS14-F1
#
_cell.length_a   1.000
_cell.length_b   1.000
_cell.length_c   1.000
_cell.angle_alpha   90.00
_cell.angle_beta   90.00
_cell.angle_gamma   90.00
#
_symmetry.space_group_name_H-M   'P 1'
#
loop_
_entity.id
_entity.type
_entity.pdbx_description
1 polymer ?
#
loop_
_entity_poly.entity_id
_entity_poly.type
_entity_poly.pdbx_seq_one_letter_code
_entity_poly.pdbx_strand_id
1 'polypeptide(L)'
;MWNHLMRFVGHTKMYKFDAINVDSAGKLTLATTGEVIQEYPIYDPARTEILSDKEVFFKSRMSWLGPARRNGEALIVVDSINPLAEPRRAWIYLPGQRRVKLAPEVGYDTPNPGTGGMATYDDGQAFNGALDRYDFKLVGKQETILPYNAYKLVYSPKDAKDVTLAKHVNSDLIRWELRRVWVVEATLKPGKRHIYAKRTFYLDEDSWTILASDQYDARDQLFRSTLAFMAPAYEVPVPAADTLVIHDFMAGSYSYYTGFVGKYVGLKFIDPLPSRQWSPDSLSGAGIR
;
A
#
# COMPACT_ATOMS: atom_id res chain seq x y z
N MET A 1 13.06 -7.96 -5.10
CA MET A 1 11.67 -7.46 -5.23
C MET A 1 10.62 -8.52 -4.98
N TRP A 2 10.71 -9.73 -5.56
CA TRP A 2 9.79 -10.83 -5.23
C TRP A 2 9.67 -11.11 -3.74
N ASN A 3 10.79 -11.11 -3.01
CA ASN A 3 10.79 -11.25 -1.55
C ASN A 3 9.91 -10.20 -0.85
N HIS A 4 9.83 -8.97 -1.36
CA HIS A 4 8.94 -7.95 -0.79
C HIS A 4 7.47 -8.25 -1.10
N LEU A 5 7.15 -8.53 -2.37
CA LEU A 5 5.78 -8.80 -2.82
C LEU A 5 5.17 -10.04 -2.14
N MET A 6 6.00 -11.05 -1.91
CA MET A 6 5.65 -12.33 -1.32
C MET A 6 6.30 -12.50 0.06
N ARG A 7 6.43 -11.42 0.86
CA ARG A 7 6.84 -11.53 2.27
C ARG A 7 5.66 -11.96 3.13
N PHE A 8 5.95 -12.62 4.24
CA PHE A 8 4.90 -13.02 5.16
C PHE A 8 4.39 -11.80 5.94
N VAL A 9 3.12 -11.46 5.73
CA VAL A 9 2.41 -10.38 6.45
C VAL A 9 1.10 -10.87 7.08
N GLY A 10 1.01 -12.19 7.30
CA GLY A 10 -0.21 -12.90 7.69
C GLY A 10 -0.96 -13.49 6.49
N HIS A 11 -1.72 -14.57 6.73
CA HIS A 11 -2.50 -15.25 5.70
C HIS A 11 -3.67 -14.38 5.23
N THR A 12 -4.55 -13.97 6.15
CA THR A 12 -5.63 -13.02 5.85
C THR A 12 -5.66 -11.95 6.94
N LYS A 13 -5.74 -10.69 6.51
CA LYS A 13 -5.77 -9.54 7.42
C LYS A 13 -6.81 -8.52 6.98
N MET A 14 -7.37 -7.84 7.96
CA MET A 14 -8.35 -6.78 7.80
C MET A 14 -7.90 -5.56 8.60
N TYR A 15 -8.05 -4.38 8.02
CA TYR A 15 -7.88 -3.12 8.73
C TYR A 15 -8.77 -2.04 8.12
N LYS A 16 -9.21 -1.11 8.95
CA LYS A 16 -9.79 0.16 8.50
C LYS A 16 -8.69 1.19 8.41
N PHE A 17 -8.78 2.10 7.46
CA PHE A 17 -7.78 3.14 7.27
C PHE A 17 -8.40 4.49 6.97
N ASP A 18 -7.66 5.53 7.32
CA ASP A 18 -7.86 6.88 6.82
C ASP A 18 -6.66 7.28 5.96
N ALA A 19 -6.95 7.96 4.85
CA ALA A 19 -5.97 8.70 4.06
C ALA A 19 -6.21 10.19 4.28
N ILE A 20 -5.24 10.85 4.90
CA ILE A 20 -5.28 12.28 5.23
C ILE A 20 -4.24 12.99 4.40
N ASN A 21 -4.68 13.95 3.61
CA ASN A 21 -3.80 14.78 2.79
C ASN A 21 -3.52 16.09 3.51
N VAL A 22 -2.29 16.56 3.44
CA VAL A 22 -1.87 17.87 3.92
C VAL A 22 -1.31 18.64 2.75
N ASP A 23 -1.94 19.77 2.41
CA ASP A 23 -1.47 20.65 1.35
C ASP A 23 -0.26 21.51 1.77
N SER A 24 0.29 22.28 0.83
CA SER A 24 1.45 23.13 1.08
C SER A 24 1.22 24.27 2.08
N ALA A 25 -0.05 24.61 2.36
CA ALA A 25 -0.42 25.56 3.41
C ALA A 25 -0.60 24.88 4.77
N GLY A 26 -0.44 23.56 4.85
CA GLY A 26 -0.63 22.77 6.06
C GLY A 26 -2.09 22.47 6.38
N LYS A 27 -3.01 22.61 5.41
CA LYS A 27 -4.42 22.29 5.62
C LYS A 27 -4.65 20.79 5.45
N LEU A 28 -5.22 20.19 6.49
CA LEU A 28 -5.59 18.78 6.52
C LEU A 28 -6.92 18.56 5.79
N THR A 29 -6.97 17.52 4.96
CA THR A 29 -8.19 17.05 4.30
C THR A 29 -8.27 15.53 4.39
N LEU A 30 -9.36 15.00 4.93
CA LEU A 30 -9.65 13.57 4.85
C LEU A 30 -9.99 13.20 3.40
N ALA A 31 -9.08 12.49 2.74
CA ALA A 31 -9.27 12.05 1.36
C ALA A 31 -10.21 10.85 1.29
N THR A 32 -10.07 9.91 2.23
CA THR A 32 -10.82 8.66 2.28
C THR A 32 -10.80 8.05 3.67
N THR A 33 -11.92 7.45 4.05
CA THR A 33 -11.99 6.38 5.05
C THR A 33 -12.38 5.10 4.34
N GLY A 34 -11.67 4.01 4.60
CA GLY A 34 -11.94 2.71 3.98
C GLY A 34 -11.69 1.53 4.89
N GLU A 35 -12.06 0.36 4.40
CA GLU A 35 -11.74 -0.94 4.97
C GLU A 35 -11.07 -1.79 3.90
N VAL A 36 -9.99 -2.47 4.28
CA VAL A 36 -9.24 -3.37 3.41
C VAL A 36 -9.26 -4.76 4.04
N ILE A 37 -9.53 -5.76 3.21
CA ILE A 37 -9.27 -7.17 3.50
C ILE A 37 -8.26 -7.66 2.48
N GLN A 38 -7.13 -8.15 2.96
CA GLN A 38 -6.05 -8.72 2.15
C GLN A 38 -5.90 -10.21 2.48
N GLU A 39 -5.76 -11.02 1.45
CA GLU A 39 -5.49 -12.45 1.55
C GLU A 39 -4.26 -12.78 0.69
N TYR A 40 -3.36 -13.57 1.26
CA TYR A 40 -2.19 -14.13 0.59
C TYR A 40 -2.34 -15.65 0.50
N PRO A 41 -3.01 -16.19 -0.55
CA PRO A 41 -3.35 -17.61 -0.63
C PRO A 41 -2.15 -18.57 -0.62
N ILE A 42 -0.95 -18.06 -0.90
CA ILE A 42 0.30 -18.82 -0.82
C ILE A 42 0.68 -19.20 0.62
N TYR A 43 0.09 -18.55 1.63
CA TYR A 43 0.31 -18.80 3.05
C TYR A 43 -0.83 -19.58 3.71
N ASP A 44 -1.72 -20.20 2.92
CA ASP A 44 -2.67 -21.16 3.46
C ASP A 44 -1.93 -22.34 4.10
N PRO A 45 -2.09 -22.62 5.41
CA PRO A 45 -1.39 -23.71 6.08
C PRO A 45 -1.79 -25.10 5.55
N ALA A 46 -2.94 -25.24 4.87
CA ALA A 46 -3.34 -26.48 4.23
C ALA A 46 -2.54 -26.78 2.94
N ARG A 47 -1.76 -25.82 2.47
CA ARG A 47 -1.06 -25.89 1.20
C ARG A 47 0.32 -26.50 1.35
N THR A 48 0.59 -27.55 0.57
CA THR A 48 1.87 -28.29 0.59
C THR A 48 2.56 -28.36 -0.78
N GLU A 49 1.93 -27.82 -1.82
CA GLU A 49 2.40 -27.91 -3.20
C GLU A 49 3.31 -26.75 -3.60
N ILE A 50 4.19 -27.00 -4.58
CA ILE A 50 5.05 -25.98 -5.20
C ILE A 50 4.17 -24.98 -5.97
N LEU A 51 4.47 -23.69 -5.83
CA LEU A 51 3.74 -22.61 -6.50
C LEU A 51 3.91 -22.68 -8.02
N SER A 52 2.81 -22.49 -8.76
CA SER A 52 2.85 -22.34 -10.22
C SER A 52 2.90 -20.86 -10.64
N ASP A 53 3.31 -20.57 -11.87
CA ASP A 53 3.45 -19.19 -12.37
C ASP A 53 2.12 -18.44 -12.50
N LYS A 54 1.02 -19.14 -12.82
CA LYS A 54 -0.33 -18.55 -12.97
C LYS A 54 -1.08 -18.33 -11.66
N GLU A 55 -0.48 -18.74 -10.56
CA GLU A 55 -1.19 -18.83 -9.30
C GLU A 55 -1.42 -17.49 -8.65
N VAL A 56 -2.58 -17.33 -7.99
CA VAL A 56 -2.90 -16.12 -7.24
C VAL A 56 -2.09 -16.09 -5.95
N PHE A 57 -1.23 -15.08 -5.79
CA PHE A 57 -0.50 -14.88 -4.53
C PHE A 57 -1.11 -13.80 -3.64
N PHE A 58 -1.93 -12.92 -4.21
CA PHE A 58 -2.51 -11.80 -3.48
C PHE A 58 -3.91 -11.47 -3.96
N LYS A 59 -4.80 -11.22 -2.99
CA LYS A 59 -6.14 -10.68 -3.20
C LYS A 59 -6.34 -9.50 -2.25
N SER A 60 -6.99 -8.45 -2.72
CA SER A 60 -7.36 -7.30 -1.91
C SER A 60 -8.79 -6.89 -2.21
N ARG A 61 -9.60 -6.73 -1.18
CA ARG A 61 -10.94 -6.17 -1.23
C ARG A 61 -10.93 -4.87 -0.45
N MET A 62 -11.24 -3.77 -1.10
CA MET A 62 -11.32 -2.44 -0.51
C MET A 62 -12.75 -1.95 -0.57
N SER A 63 -13.26 -1.44 0.54
CA SER A 63 -14.58 -0.80 0.64
C SER A 63 -14.40 0.62 1.15
N TRP A 64 -14.98 1.58 0.46
CA TRP A 64 -14.91 2.99 0.86
C TRP A 64 -16.10 3.35 1.74
N LEU A 65 -15.80 3.84 2.94
CA LEU A 65 -16.78 4.17 3.97
C LEU A 65 -17.03 5.69 4.05
N GLY A 66 -16.10 6.49 3.51
CA GLY A 66 -16.20 7.94 3.49
C GLY A 66 -15.08 8.59 2.68
N PRO A 67 -15.16 9.91 2.42
CA PRO A 67 -16.30 10.79 2.70
C PRO A 67 -17.53 10.46 1.83
N ALA A 68 -18.69 11.09 2.07
CA ALA A 68 -19.98 10.73 1.46
C ALA A 68 -19.93 10.52 -0.07
N ARG A 69 -19.12 11.30 -0.80
CA ARG A 69 -18.93 11.17 -2.25
C ARG A 69 -18.40 9.81 -2.72
N ARG A 70 -17.69 9.07 -1.85
CA ARG A 70 -17.06 7.78 -2.12
C ARG A 70 -17.73 6.61 -1.38
N ASN A 71 -18.61 6.92 -0.43
CA ASN A 71 -19.19 5.92 0.44
C ASN A 71 -19.95 4.88 -0.40
N GLY A 72 -19.63 3.60 -0.19
CA GLY A 72 -20.18 2.48 -0.93
C GLY A 72 -19.42 2.09 -2.20
N GLU A 73 -18.41 2.85 -2.63
CA GLU A 73 -17.47 2.34 -3.65
C GLU A 73 -16.79 1.08 -3.10
N ALA A 74 -16.44 0.15 -3.99
CA ALA A 74 -15.67 -1.02 -3.62
C ALA A 74 -14.78 -1.52 -4.77
N LEU A 75 -13.63 -2.10 -4.45
CA LEU A 75 -12.64 -2.60 -5.41
C LEU A 75 -12.18 -3.98 -4.97
N ILE A 76 -12.14 -4.93 -5.89
CA ILE A 76 -11.39 -6.17 -5.74
C ILE A 76 -10.20 -6.13 -6.68
N VAL A 77 -9.04 -6.54 -6.18
CA VAL A 77 -7.81 -6.76 -6.94
C VAL A 77 -7.35 -8.20 -6.70
N VAL A 78 -6.94 -8.89 -7.76
CA VAL A 78 -6.42 -10.25 -7.73
C VAL A 78 -5.15 -10.29 -8.57
N ASP A 79 -4.03 -10.64 -7.93
CA ASP A 79 -2.71 -10.72 -8.54
C ASP A 79 -2.18 -12.14 -8.59
N SER A 80 -1.63 -12.49 -9.75
CA SER A 80 -0.93 -13.74 -9.98
C SER A 80 0.58 -13.58 -9.77
N ILE A 81 1.27 -14.70 -9.57
CA ILE A 81 2.74 -14.74 -9.44
C ILE A 81 3.41 -14.25 -10.73
N ASN A 82 2.88 -14.56 -11.90
CA ASN A 82 3.42 -14.08 -13.16
C ASN A 82 2.41 -13.18 -13.89
N PRO A 83 2.52 -11.84 -13.73
CA PRO A 83 1.59 -10.90 -14.37
C PRO A 83 1.71 -10.87 -15.90
N LEU A 84 2.77 -11.45 -16.49
CA LEU A 84 2.88 -11.62 -17.94
C LEU A 84 2.09 -12.84 -18.45
N ALA A 85 1.90 -13.86 -17.60
CA ALA A 85 1.09 -15.02 -17.92
C ALA A 85 -0.39 -14.79 -17.57
N GLU A 86 -0.66 -14.23 -16.40
CA GLU A 86 -2.01 -13.90 -15.92
C GLU A 86 -2.01 -12.47 -15.35
N PRO A 87 -2.44 -11.45 -16.11
CA PRO A 87 -2.38 -10.06 -15.64
C PRO A 87 -3.26 -9.82 -14.42
N ARG A 88 -2.96 -8.76 -13.67
CA ARG A 88 -3.80 -8.27 -12.57
C ARG A 88 -5.24 -8.15 -13.03
N ARG A 89 -6.17 -8.74 -12.27
CA ARG A 89 -7.60 -8.59 -12.49
C ARG A 89 -8.17 -7.69 -11.41
N ALA A 90 -8.91 -6.68 -11.81
CA ALA A 90 -9.54 -5.77 -10.87
C ALA A 90 -10.97 -5.45 -11.30
N TRP A 91 -11.85 -5.29 -10.32
CA TRP A 91 -13.24 -4.93 -10.52
C TRP A 91 -13.65 -3.86 -9.54
N ILE A 92 -14.26 -2.79 -10.04
CA ILE A 92 -14.74 -1.66 -9.25
C ILE A 92 -16.25 -1.60 -9.27
N TYR A 93 -16.85 -1.33 -8.13
CA TYR A 93 -18.25 -0.98 -7.97
C TYR A 93 -18.39 0.50 -7.65
N LEU A 94 -19.23 1.19 -8.44
CA LEU A 94 -19.54 2.60 -8.26
C LEU A 94 -21.02 2.75 -7.90
N PRO A 95 -21.36 3.22 -6.69
CA PRO A 95 -22.75 3.35 -6.23
C PRO A 95 -23.63 4.18 -7.17
N GLY A 96 -23.09 5.27 -7.71
CA GLY A 96 -23.81 6.15 -8.64
C GLY A 96 -24.22 5.46 -9.94
N GLN A 97 -23.49 4.42 -10.36
CA GLN A 97 -23.82 3.64 -11.56
C GLN A 97 -24.48 2.30 -11.23
N ARG A 98 -24.49 1.90 -9.95
CA ARG A 98 -25.01 0.61 -9.43
C ARG A 98 -24.53 -0.60 -10.23
N ARG A 99 -23.30 -0.55 -10.73
CA ARG A 99 -22.71 -1.59 -11.59
C ARG A 99 -21.28 -1.87 -11.18
N VAL A 100 -20.91 -3.13 -11.34
CA VAL A 100 -19.53 -3.59 -11.27
C VAL A 100 -18.93 -3.50 -12.66
N LYS A 101 -17.70 -3.01 -12.76
CA LYS A 101 -16.95 -2.92 -14.01
C LYS A 101 -15.57 -3.53 -13.83
N LEU A 102 -15.05 -4.11 -14.91
CA LEU A 102 -13.63 -4.43 -15.00
C LEU A 102 -12.84 -3.12 -14.95
N ALA A 103 -11.77 -3.08 -14.15
CA ALA A 103 -10.93 -1.91 -13.92
C ALA A 103 -9.46 -2.23 -14.27
N PRO A 104 -9.15 -2.51 -15.56
CA PRO A 104 -7.80 -2.90 -15.98
C PRO A 104 -6.75 -1.80 -15.74
N GLU A 105 -7.17 -0.56 -15.56
CA GLU A 105 -6.33 0.59 -15.23
C GLU A 105 -5.80 0.58 -13.78
N VAL A 106 -6.31 -0.28 -12.91
CA VAL A 106 -5.90 -0.37 -11.50
C VAL A 106 -4.50 -1.02 -11.39
N GLY A 107 -3.47 -0.19 -11.56
CA GLY A 107 -2.08 -0.58 -11.45
C GLY A 107 -1.15 0.52 -11.91
N TYR A 108 0.16 0.28 -11.81
CA TYR A 108 1.21 1.19 -12.29
C TYR A 108 1.01 2.63 -11.79
N ASP A 109 1.17 3.61 -12.69
CA ASP A 109 1.14 5.04 -12.42
C ASP A 109 -0.27 5.64 -12.36
N THR A 110 -1.32 4.81 -12.44
CA THR A 110 -2.69 5.29 -12.32
C THR A 110 -2.87 5.96 -10.95
N PRO A 111 -3.31 7.24 -10.89
CA PRO A 111 -3.52 7.94 -9.64
C PRO A 111 -4.48 7.18 -8.72
N ASN A 112 -4.09 6.98 -7.47
CA ASN A 112 -4.90 6.29 -6.47
C ASN A 112 -5.97 7.24 -5.92
N PRO A 113 -7.26 7.02 -6.19
CA PRO A 113 -8.31 7.90 -5.68
C PRO A 113 -8.41 7.86 -4.14
N GLY A 114 -7.93 6.78 -3.50
CA GLY A 114 -7.80 6.63 -2.04
C GLY A 114 -7.04 7.76 -1.37
N THR A 115 -5.99 8.27 -2.01
CA THR A 115 -5.20 9.41 -1.52
C THR A 115 -5.54 10.70 -2.25
N GLY A 116 -6.67 10.76 -2.95
CA GLY A 116 -7.02 11.90 -3.82
C GLY A 116 -6.04 12.11 -4.98
N GLY A 117 -5.34 11.06 -5.42
CA GLY A 117 -4.36 11.12 -6.51
C GLY A 117 -2.93 11.49 -6.10
N MET A 118 -2.67 11.65 -4.80
CA MET A 118 -1.32 11.98 -4.28
C MET A 118 -0.35 10.78 -4.32
N ALA A 119 -0.86 9.58 -4.55
CA ALA A 119 -0.09 8.36 -4.74
C ALA A 119 -0.55 7.66 -6.02
N THR A 120 0.25 6.78 -6.58
CA THR A 120 -0.19 5.85 -7.63
C THR A 120 -0.77 4.58 -7.00
N TYR A 121 -1.41 3.72 -7.80
CA TYR A 121 -1.81 2.39 -7.32
C TYR A 121 -0.61 1.52 -6.96
N ASP A 122 0.51 1.65 -7.69
CA ASP A 122 1.72 0.86 -7.44
C ASP A 122 2.56 1.31 -6.24
N ASP A 123 2.23 2.44 -5.62
CA ASP A 123 2.82 2.91 -4.35
C ASP A 123 2.27 2.21 -3.10
N GLY A 124 1.22 1.39 -3.25
CA GLY A 124 0.65 0.62 -2.15
C GLY A 124 1.71 -0.27 -1.48
N GLN A 125 1.79 -0.24 -0.15
CA GLN A 125 2.86 -0.90 0.63
C GLN A 125 4.28 -0.47 0.19
N ALA A 126 4.43 0.78 -0.25
CA ALA A 126 5.62 1.38 -0.87
C ALA A 126 6.04 0.78 -2.23
N PHE A 127 5.61 -0.45 -2.56
CA PHE A 127 5.58 -1.01 -3.91
C PHE A 127 4.71 -2.27 -3.97
N ASN A 128 3.71 -2.31 -4.86
CA ASN A 128 2.92 -3.53 -5.13
C ASN A 128 2.70 -3.79 -6.64
N GLY A 129 3.48 -3.14 -7.49
CA GLY A 129 3.34 -3.21 -8.94
C GLY A 129 3.91 -4.48 -9.55
N ALA A 130 3.48 -4.79 -10.78
CA ALA A 130 4.13 -5.80 -11.59
C ALA A 130 5.58 -5.39 -11.91
N LEU A 131 6.49 -6.37 -11.93
CA LEU A 131 7.92 -6.14 -12.16
C LEU A 131 8.29 -5.94 -13.65
N ASP A 132 7.31 -5.72 -14.53
CA ASP A 132 7.52 -5.68 -15.98
C ASP A 132 7.94 -4.29 -16.53
N ARG A 133 7.73 -3.21 -15.75
CA ARG A 133 7.99 -1.82 -16.19
C ARG A 133 9.44 -1.37 -16.00
N TYR A 134 10.13 -1.90 -15.00
CA TYR A 134 11.45 -1.43 -14.61
C TYR A 134 12.50 -2.52 -14.80
N ASP A 135 13.74 -2.09 -15.06
CA ASP A 135 14.93 -2.90 -14.85
C ASP A 135 15.39 -2.71 -13.40
N PHE A 136 15.37 -3.79 -12.63
CA PHE A 136 15.75 -3.77 -11.22
C PHE A 136 17.22 -4.17 -11.05
N LYS A 137 17.96 -3.36 -10.31
CA LYS A 137 19.35 -3.60 -9.93
C LYS A 137 19.46 -3.65 -8.42
N LEU A 138 19.96 -4.78 -7.89
CA LEU A 138 20.40 -4.84 -6.50
C LEU A 138 21.72 -4.09 -6.38
N VAL A 139 21.72 -2.94 -5.72
CA VAL A 139 22.93 -2.14 -5.49
C VAL A 139 23.79 -2.80 -4.43
N GLY A 140 23.17 -3.30 -3.36
CA GLY A 140 23.85 -3.99 -2.27
C GLY A 140 23.17 -3.74 -0.93
N LYS A 141 23.92 -3.99 0.15
CA LYS A 141 23.50 -3.68 1.52
C LYS A 141 24.11 -2.36 1.99
N GLN A 142 23.38 -1.64 2.83
CA GLN A 142 23.93 -0.51 3.57
C GLN A 142 23.22 -0.33 4.92
N GLU A 143 23.82 0.43 5.81
CA GLU A 143 23.18 0.90 7.04
C GLU A 143 22.56 2.29 6.80
N THR A 144 21.33 2.47 7.25
CA THR A 144 20.61 3.75 7.12
C THR A 144 19.64 3.94 8.28
N ILE A 145 19.32 5.18 8.61
CA ILE A 145 18.38 5.52 9.68
C ILE A 145 16.97 5.56 9.09
N LEU A 146 16.09 4.66 9.56
CA LEU A 146 14.73 4.51 9.04
C LEU A 146 13.71 4.34 10.18
N PRO A 147 12.42 4.65 9.92
CA PRO A 147 11.37 4.45 10.90
C PRO A 147 11.17 2.96 11.17
N TYR A 148 11.35 2.56 12.43
CA TYR A 148 11.27 1.16 12.86
C TYR A 148 10.75 1.09 14.29
N ASN A 149 10.01 0.03 14.64
CA ASN A 149 9.32 -0.08 15.93
C ASN A 149 8.47 1.17 16.24
N ALA A 150 7.79 1.71 15.22
CA ALA A 150 7.11 3.00 15.24
C ALA A 150 5.75 2.96 15.98
N TYR A 151 5.62 2.19 17.06
CA TYR A 151 4.38 1.98 17.80
C TYR A 151 3.72 3.28 18.27
N LYS A 152 4.51 4.29 18.66
CA LYS A 152 3.99 5.58 19.11
C LYS A 152 3.30 6.35 17.98
N LEU A 153 3.77 6.27 16.75
CA LEU A 153 3.10 6.85 15.59
C LEU A 153 1.93 6.00 15.13
N VAL A 154 2.08 4.68 15.14
CA VAL A 154 1.07 3.76 14.61
C VAL A 154 -0.13 3.65 15.54
N TYR A 155 0.06 3.35 16.83
CA TYR A 155 -1.03 2.92 17.73
C TYR A 155 -1.41 3.92 18.83
N SER A 156 -0.60 4.95 19.09
CA SER A 156 -0.90 5.92 20.15
C SER A 156 -1.79 7.11 19.75
N PRO A 157 -1.76 7.64 18.52
CA PRO A 157 -2.48 8.87 18.22
C PRO A 157 -4.00 8.65 18.17
N LYS A 158 -4.74 9.57 18.79
CA LYS A 158 -6.21 9.54 18.82
C LYS A 158 -6.84 10.46 17.79
N ASP A 159 -6.14 11.50 17.38
CA ASP A 159 -6.55 12.42 16.32
C ASP A 159 -5.46 12.48 15.24
N ALA A 160 -5.88 12.53 13.98
CA ALA A 160 -5.01 12.77 12.83
C ALA A 160 -4.19 14.05 12.98
N LYS A 161 -4.74 15.09 13.61
CA LYS A 161 -4.08 16.38 13.83
C LYS A 161 -2.83 16.29 14.70
N ASP A 162 -2.78 15.32 15.62
CA ASP A 162 -1.61 15.10 16.48
C ASP A 162 -0.42 14.54 15.70
N VAL A 163 -0.70 13.92 14.55
CA VAL A 163 0.28 13.30 13.66
C VAL A 163 0.63 14.20 12.48
N THR A 164 -0.34 14.91 11.91
CA THR A 164 -0.18 15.59 10.61
C THR A 164 0.13 17.08 10.77
N LEU A 165 1.42 17.43 10.76
CA LEU A 165 1.89 18.83 10.77
C LEU A 165 1.98 19.39 9.34
N ALA A 166 2.23 20.69 9.19
CA ALA A 166 2.11 21.36 7.88
C ALA A 166 2.97 20.79 6.75
N LYS A 167 4.14 20.20 7.04
CA LYS A 167 5.10 19.74 6.02
C LYS A 167 5.55 18.29 6.17
N HIS A 168 5.33 17.71 7.34
CA HIS A 168 5.75 16.36 7.68
C HIS A 168 4.86 15.84 8.80
N VAL A 169 4.89 14.54 9.04
CA VAL A 169 4.28 13.96 10.24
C VAL A 169 5.10 14.32 11.49
N ASN A 170 4.47 14.34 12.66
CA ASN A 170 5.10 14.69 13.93
C ASN A 170 6.25 13.73 14.26
N SER A 171 7.48 14.22 14.16
CA SER A 171 8.71 13.44 14.36
C SER A 171 8.87 12.93 15.79
N ASP A 172 8.25 13.56 16.80
CA ASP A 172 8.29 13.11 18.20
C ASP A 172 7.54 11.79 18.41
N LEU A 173 6.74 11.37 17.42
CA LEU A 173 6.04 10.08 17.41
C LEU A 173 6.88 8.99 16.71
N ILE A 174 7.93 9.36 15.99
CA ILE A 174 8.70 8.45 15.16
C ILE A 174 9.91 7.94 15.95
N ARG A 175 10.03 6.62 15.99
CA ARG A 175 11.25 5.97 16.43
C ARG A 175 12.15 5.71 15.22
N TRP A 176 13.31 6.34 15.23
CA TRP A 176 14.34 6.19 14.20
C TRP A 176 15.37 5.18 14.68
N GLU A 177 15.65 4.18 13.87
CA GLU A 177 16.66 3.17 14.17
C GLU A 177 17.66 3.04 13.03
N LEU A 178 18.92 2.75 13.37
CA LEU A 178 19.90 2.32 12.38
C LEU A 178 19.52 0.90 11.93
N ARG A 179 19.23 0.75 10.64
CA ARG A 179 18.79 -0.50 10.02
C ARG A 179 19.73 -0.87 8.89
N ARG A 180 20.02 -2.16 8.77
CA ARG A 180 20.63 -2.72 7.56
C ARG A 180 19.52 -2.94 6.53
N VAL A 181 19.76 -2.47 5.32
CA VAL A 181 18.79 -2.56 4.23
C VAL A 181 19.45 -3.05 2.95
N TRP A 182 18.68 -3.73 2.12
CA TRP A 182 18.97 -3.92 0.71
C TRP A 182 18.52 -2.69 -0.07
N VAL A 183 19.44 -2.12 -0.85
CA VAL A 183 19.14 -1.02 -1.78
C VAL A 183 18.88 -1.60 -3.16
N VAL A 184 17.69 -1.33 -3.69
CA VAL A 184 17.31 -1.74 -5.04
C VAL A 184 16.96 -0.51 -5.86
N GLU A 185 17.64 -0.32 -6.98
CA GLU A 185 17.28 0.67 -7.99
C GLU A 185 16.35 0.04 -9.03
N ALA A 186 15.37 0.80 -9.48
CA ALA A 186 14.45 0.43 -10.55
C ALA A 186 14.43 1.55 -11.59
N THR A 187 14.93 1.27 -12.79
CA THR A 187 14.97 2.23 -13.91
C THR A 187 13.91 1.87 -14.93
N LEU A 188 13.11 2.84 -15.37
CA LEU A 188 12.02 2.59 -16.31
C LEU A 188 12.58 2.06 -17.63
N LYS A 189 12.05 0.93 -18.11
CA LYS A 189 12.50 0.32 -19.36
C LYS A 189 12.21 1.22 -20.57
N PRO A 190 13.07 1.20 -21.62
CA PRO A 190 12.79 1.88 -22.87
C PRO A 190 11.41 1.50 -23.44
N GLY A 191 10.64 2.50 -23.88
CA GLY A 191 9.31 2.31 -24.46
C GLY A 191 8.18 2.03 -23.44
N LYS A 192 8.48 1.82 -22.16
CA LYS A 192 7.46 1.78 -21.10
C LYS A 192 7.12 3.19 -20.65
N ARG A 193 5.89 3.38 -20.16
CA ARG A 193 5.41 4.63 -19.56
C ARG A 193 5.21 4.45 -18.06
N HIS A 194 5.61 5.47 -17.30
CA HIS A 194 5.32 5.67 -15.90
C HIS A 194 5.63 7.13 -15.53
N ILE A 195 4.95 7.70 -14.53
CA ILE A 195 5.31 9.02 -13.98
C ILE A 195 6.64 9.03 -13.20
N TYR A 196 7.17 7.85 -12.88
CA TYR A 196 8.45 7.67 -12.19
C TYR A 196 9.44 7.08 -13.18
N ALA A 197 10.47 7.83 -13.53
CA ALA A 197 11.53 7.35 -14.42
C ALA A 197 12.52 6.44 -13.67
N LYS A 198 12.73 6.70 -12.38
CA LYS A 198 13.58 5.91 -11.50
C LYS A 198 12.94 5.78 -10.12
N ARG A 199 13.15 4.64 -9.46
CA ARG A 199 12.84 4.44 -8.04
C ARG A 199 14.05 3.86 -7.33
N THR A 200 14.26 4.26 -6.09
CA THR A 200 15.18 3.61 -5.16
C THR A 200 14.36 3.05 -4.02
N PHE A 201 14.60 1.79 -3.65
CA PHE A 201 13.91 1.11 -2.57
C PHE A 201 14.90 0.72 -1.49
N TYR A 202 14.49 0.91 -0.23
CA TYR A 202 15.24 0.51 0.96
C TYR A 202 14.47 -0.59 1.67
N LEU A 203 14.83 -1.85 1.38
CA LEU A 203 14.18 -3.03 1.94
C LEU A 203 14.91 -3.42 3.22
N ASP A 204 14.21 -3.53 4.34
CA ASP A 204 14.76 -4.09 5.56
C ASP A 204 15.35 -5.48 5.30
N GLU A 205 16.56 -5.71 5.80
CA GLU A 205 17.34 -6.93 5.51
C GLU A 205 16.62 -8.20 5.95
N ASP A 206 15.95 -8.13 7.11
CA ASP A 206 15.38 -9.30 7.78
C ASP A 206 13.94 -9.58 7.33
N SER A 207 13.13 -8.52 7.16
CA SER A 207 11.70 -8.64 6.86
C SER A 207 11.33 -8.52 5.38
N TRP A 208 12.25 -8.04 4.53
CA TRP A 208 11.99 -7.68 3.13
C TRP A 208 10.93 -6.59 2.94
N THR A 209 10.50 -5.92 4.00
CA THR A 209 9.59 -4.78 3.93
C THR A 209 10.34 -3.56 3.39
N ILE A 210 9.76 -2.88 2.40
CA ILE A 210 10.26 -1.58 1.97
C ILE A 210 9.93 -0.56 3.06
N LEU A 211 10.95 -0.05 3.73
CA LEU A 211 10.81 0.97 4.78
C LEU A 211 10.85 2.39 4.22
N ALA A 212 11.53 2.57 3.09
CA ALA A 212 11.52 3.80 2.35
C ALA A 212 11.61 3.56 0.85
N SER A 213 11.06 4.49 0.06
CA SER A 213 11.27 4.52 -1.38
C SER A 213 11.32 5.96 -1.87
N ASP A 214 12.33 6.26 -2.69
CA ASP A 214 12.45 7.53 -3.40
C ASP A 214 12.03 7.33 -4.85
N GLN A 215 11.23 8.24 -5.39
CA GLN A 215 10.75 8.20 -6.76
C GLN A 215 11.15 9.49 -7.51
N TYR A 216 11.78 9.32 -8.66
CA TYR A 216 12.35 10.40 -9.46
C TYR A 216 11.57 10.57 -10.76
N ASP A 217 11.37 11.81 -11.20
CA ASP A 217 10.72 12.13 -12.47
C ASP A 217 11.67 11.94 -13.67
N ALA A 218 11.18 12.18 -14.89
CA ALA A 218 11.96 12.06 -16.12
C ALA A 218 13.13 13.07 -16.24
N ARG A 219 13.24 14.04 -15.33
CA ARG A 219 14.33 15.02 -15.25
C ARG A 219 15.33 14.67 -14.14
N ASP A 220 15.23 13.46 -13.57
CA ASP A 220 16.05 12.98 -12.46
C ASP A 220 15.87 13.81 -11.17
N GLN A 221 14.72 14.49 -11.03
CA GLN A 221 14.38 15.23 -9.82
C GLN A 221 13.60 14.33 -8.87
N LEU A 222 13.91 14.39 -7.57
CA LEU A 222 13.14 13.71 -6.54
C LEU A 222 11.70 14.26 -6.55
N PHE A 223 10.77 13.43 -6.99
CA PHE A 223 9.36 13.81 -7.15
C PHE A 223 8.57 13.42 -5.91
N ARG A 224 8.67 12.15 -5.51
CA ARG A 224 8.02 11.64 -4.30
C ARG A 224 8.98 10.84 -3.44
N SER A 225 8.66 10.74 -2.15
CA SER A 225 9.30 9.78 -1.26
C SER A 225 8.26 9.20 -0.31
N THR A 226 8.34 7.89 -0.12
CA THR A 226 7.44 7.11 0.72
C THR A 226 8.22 6.59 1.92
N LEU A 227 7.71 6.81 3.12
CA LEU A 227 8.18 6.16 4.35
C LEU A 227 7.11 5.19 4.82
N ALA A 228 7.51 3.96 5.12
CA ALA A 228 6.66 2.95 5.74
C ALA A 228 7.03 2.81 7.22
N PHE A 229 6.07 3.03 8.10
CA PHE A 229 6.27 3.01 9.54
C PHE A 229 6.03 1.61 10.05
N MET A 230 7.12 0.86 10.25
CA MET A 230 7.00 -0.51 10.72
C MET A 230 6.72 -0.58 12.21
N ALA A 231 5.65 -1.27 12.57
CA ALA A 231 5.27 -1.58 13.95
C ALA A 231 4.80 -3.05 13.99
N PRO A 232 5.68 -3.99 14.36
CA PRO A 232 5.35 -5.41 14.36
C PRO A 232 4.04 -5.76 15.10
N ALA A 233 3.30 -6.73 14.58
CA ALA A 233 2.15 -7.31 15.26
C ALA A 233 2.62 -8.56 16.01
N TYR A 234 2.70 -8.48 17.33
CA TYR A 234 3.24 -9.57 18.17
C TYR A 234 2.30 -10.77 18.27
N GLU A 235 1.00 -10.58 18.05
CA GLU A 235 -0.02 -11.63 18.07
C GLU A 235 0.14 -12.66 16.94
N VAL A 236 0.63 -12.23 15.77
CA VAL A 236 0.85 -13.10 14.60
C VAL A 236 2.21 -12.76 13.99
N PRO A 237 3.31 -12.94 14.75
CA PRO A 237 4.62 -12.26 14.64
C PRO A 237 5.00 -11.80 13.23
N VAL A 238 4.44 -10.67 12.79
CA VAL A 238 4.61 -10.13 11.43
C VAL A 238 5.18 -8.72 11.46
N PRO A 239 6.06 -8.38 10.51
CA PRO A 239 6.60 -7.04 10.33
C PRO A 239 5.57 -6.12 9.65
N ALA A 240 4.53 -5.72 10.39
CA ALA A 240 3.45 -4.89 9.86
C ALA A 240 3.92 -3.44 9.60
N ALA A 241 3.77 -2.99 8.36
CA ALA A 241 4.15 -1.64 7.91
C ALA A 241 3.05 -1.03 7.02
N ASP A 242 1.80 -1.16 7.45
CA ASP A 242 0.62 -0.71 6.71
C ASP A 242 0.36 0.81 6.87
N THR A 243 1.15 1.51 7.71
CA THR A 243 1.13 2.97 7.83
C THR A 243 2.21 3.58 6.93
N LEU A 244 1.81 4.46 6.03
CA LEU A 244 2.67 5.09 5.04
C LEU A 244 2.54 6.61 5.09
N VAL A 245 3.64 7.30 4.81
CA VAL A 245 3.62 8.73 4.45
C VAL A 245 4.25 8.88 3.08
N ILE A 246 3.54 9.52 2.16
CA ILE A 246 3.99 9.78 0.79
C ILE A 246 4.10 11.29 0.63
N HIS A 247 5.32 11.79 0.49
CA HIS A 247 5.58 13.20 0.22
C HIS A 247 5.58 13.46 -1.28
N ASP A 248 5.00 14.58 -1.70
CA ASP A 248 5.11 15.14 -3.04
C ASP A 248 5.91 16.44 -2.95
N PHE A 249 7.18 16.38 -3.36
CA PHE A 249 8.12 17.50 -3.23
C PHE A 249 7.84 18.62 -4.23
N MET A 250 7.17 18.31 -5.34
CA MET A 250 6.80 19.31 -6.35
C MET A 250 5.60 20.14 -5.90
N ALA A 251 4.61 19.49 -5.29
CA ALA A 251 3.44 20.18 -4.74
C ALA A 251 3.67 20.74 -3.32
N GLY A 252 4.72 20.28 -2.62
CA GLY A 252 4.98 20.64 -1.23
C GLY A 252 3.93 20.09 -0.27
N SER A 253 3.37 18.92 -0.60
CA SER A 253 2.23 18.30 0.11
C SER A 253 2.56 16.86 0.48
N TYR A 254 1.82 16.24 1.38
CA TYR A 254 1.97 14.80 1.66
C TYR A 254 0.66 14.12 2.01
N SER A 255 0.61 12.81 1.80
CA SER A 255 -0.50 11.94 2.19
C SER A 255 -0.05 11.04 3.33
N TYR A 256 -0.75 11.10 4.46
CA TYR A 256 -0.63 10.15 5.56
C TYR A 256 -1.70 9.08 5.43
N TYR A 257 -1.28 7.85 5.16
CA TYR A 257 -2.13 6.67 5.05
C TYR A 257 -1.95 5.82 6.29
N THR A 258 -3.00 5.64 7.10
CA THR A 258 -2.88 4.92 8.37
C THR A 258 -4.09 4.05 8.64
N GLY A 259 -3.83 2.85 9.15
CA GLY A 259 -4.85 1.92 9.62
C GLY A 259 -5.27 2.09 11.08
N PHE A 260 -4.61 2.98 11.83
CA PHE A 260 -4.45 2.78 13.28
C PHE A 260 -4.65 4.03 14.14
N VAL A 261 -4.88 5.19 13.53
CA VAL A 261 -5.15 6.43 14.27
C VAL A 261 -6.64 6.54 14.62
N GLY A 262 -6.94 6.88 15.88
CA GLY A 262 -8.28 7.21 16.32
C GLY A 262 -9.20 6.03 16.68
N LYS A 263 -10.38 5.96 16.05
CA LYS A 263 -11.52 5.10 16.49
C LYS A 263 -11.42 3.64 16.05
N TYR A 264 -10.41 3.27 15.27
CA TYR A 264 -10.31 1.93 14.70
C TYR A 264 -9.56 0.99 15.62
N VAL A 265 -9.96 -0.28 15.61
CA VAL A 265 -9.36 -1.35 16.44
C VAL A 265 -8.05 -1.89 15.85
N GLY A 266 -7.48 -1.19 14.87
CA GLY A 266 -6.25 -1.57 14.20
C GLY A 266 -6.32 -2.83 13.34
N LEU A 267 -5.22 -3.58 13.32
CA LEU A 267 -4.95 -4.65 12.36
C LEU A 267 -5.55 -5.90 12.97
N LYS A 268 -6.31 -6.62 12.17
CA LYS A 268 -6.91 -7.88 12.60
C LYS A 268 -6.49 -8.97 11.64
N PHE A 269 -5.99 -10.06 12.20
CA PHE A 269 -5.86 -11.31 11.47
C PHE A 269 -7.20 -12.04 11.59
N ILE A 270 -7.75 -12.46 10.46
CA ILE A 270 -9.06 -13.09 10.38
C ILE A 270 -8.96 -14.37 9.57
N ASP A 271 -10.00 -15.20 9.63
CA ASP A 271 -10.11 -16.34 8.71
C ASP A 271 -10.27 -15.86 7.26
N PRO A 272 -9.79 -16.65 6.27
CA PRO A 272 -9.98 -16.35 4.85
C PRO A 272 -11.44 -16.14 4.49
N LEU A 273 -11.70 -15.21 3.55
CA LEU A 273 -13.05 -15.02 3.06
C LEU A 273 -13.48 -16.19 2.18
N PRO A 274 -14.75 -16.63 2.22
CA PRO A 274 -15.26 -17.60 1.28
C PRO A 274 -15.04 -17.14 -0.17
N SER A 275 -14.67 -18.04 -1.09
CA SER A 275 -14.32 -17.70 -2.48
C SER A 275 -15.34 -16.80 -3.20
N ARG A 276 -16.62 -16.93 -2.87
CA ARG A 276 -17.70 -16.07 -3.40
C ARG A 276 -17.54 -14.58 -3.05
N GLN A 277 -16.84 -14.23 -1.98
CA GLN A 277 -16.55 -12.85 -1.58
C GLN A 277 -15.41 -12.22 -2.40
N TRP A 278 -14.72 -13.01 -3.23
CA TRP A 278 -13.70 -12.53 -4.16
C TRP A 278 -14.24 -12.39 -5.60
N SER A 279 -15.54 -12.66 -5.81
CA SER A 279 -16.17 -12.51 -7.12
C SER A 279 -16.60 -11.06 -7.40
N PRO A 280 -16.68 -10.65 -8.68
CA PRO A 280 -17.19 -9.33 -9.04
C PRO A 280 -18.60 -9.08 -8.50
N ASP A 281 -19.49 -10.08 -8.57
CA ASP A 281 -20.88 -9.97 -8.14
C ASP A 281 -21.01 -9.61 -6.66
N SER A 282 -20.07 -10.07 -5.83
CA SER A 282 -20.05 -9.79 -4.40
C SER A 282 -19.83 -8.31 -4.06
N LEU A 283 -19.35 -7.49 -5.00
CA LEU A 283 -19.23 -6.04 -4.81
C LEU A 283 -20.59 -5.35 -4.80
N SER A 284 -21.56 -5.87 -5.57
CA SER A 284 -22.91 -5.29 -5.67
C SER A 284 -23.78 -5.57 -4.43
N GLY A 285 -23.54 -6.69 -3.74
CA GLY A 285 -24.29 -7.11 -2.55
C GLY A 285 -23.83 -6.46 -1.25
N ALA A 286 -22.70 -5.74 -1.26
CA ALA A 286 -22.12 -5.08 -0.08
C ALA A 286 -22.42 -3.57 -0.03
N GLY A 287 -23.08 -3.01 -1.04
CA GLY A 287 -23.48 -1.60 -1.04
C GLY A 287 -24.49 -1.32 0.08
N ILE A 288 -24.31 -0.19 0.77
CA ILE A 288 -25.28 0.32 1.74
C ILE A 288 -26.62 0.45 1.01
N ARG A 289 -27.63 -0.33 1.44
CA ARG A 289 -29.03 -0.16 1.03
C ARG A 289 -29.69 0.90 1.89
#